data_AF-A0A0U1LUR7-F1
#
_entry.id   AF-A0A0U1LUR7-F1
#
_cell.length_a   1.000
_cell.length_b   1.000
_cell.length_c   1.000
_cell.angle_alpha   90.00
_cell.angle_beta   90.00
_cell.angle_gamma   90.00
#
_symmetry.space_group_name_H-M   'P 1'
#
loop_
_entity.id
_entity.type
_entity.pdbx_description
1 polymer ?
#
loop_
_entity_poly.entity_id
_entity_poly.type
_entity_poly.pdbx_seq_one_letter_code
_entity_poly.pdbx_strand_id
1 'polypeptide(L)'
;MSDTRTLTGDPFVRGVFESLLKHRLFYTEAFEIYRTSGSLHGDSRGLFDYGPPGCALQSNIIDVWRRHFVLEEDMLEVDCTILTPEEVFKTSGHVDKFEDWMCKDSKSGGFLRADHLIENVLEARLKGDKAARGVAVDDTKKGDVKVGAKKEKRKVKDVKAVRLTDSEVNEYEEILAKIDNYDGTELGELIERLDIRNPDGNNKVLPPVPFNLMFKTTLGPKQRLSRLSKTRNGSRPIPKLQEAP
;
A
#
# COMPACT_ATOMS: atom_id res chain seq x y z
N MET A 1 13.17 14.11 0.23
CA MET A 1 14.05 14.43 1.39
C MET A 1 15.53 14.03 1.13
N SER A 2 16.36 14.83 0.44
CA SER A 2 17.72 14.42 0.03
C SER A 2 18.87 14.88 0.95
N ASP A 3 18.61 15.68 1.98
CA ASP A 3 19.66 16.17 2.90
C ASP A 3 19.40 15.79 4.38
N THR A 4 18.78 14.63 4.61
CA THR A 4 18.65 14.12 5.98
C THR A 4 20.01 13.59 6.43
N ARG A 5 20.63 14.29 7.37
CA ARG A 5 21.90 13.91 8.00
C ARG A 5 21.69 13.55 9.47
N THR A 6 22.59 12.74 10.01
CA THR A 6 22.66 12.53 11.46
C THR A 6 23.07 13.82 12.17
N LEU A 7 22.92 13.86 13.50
CA LEU A 7 23.44 14.98 14.31
C LEU A 7 24.95 15.21 14.10
N THR A 8 25.70 14.15 13.77
CA THR A 8 27.14 14.18 13.48
C THR A 8 27.47 14.56 12.03
N GLY A 9 26.46 14.80 11.18
CA GLY A 9 26.64 15.20 9.78
C GLY A 9 26.78 14.04 8.78
N ASP A 10 26.69 12.80 9.24
CA ASP A 10 26.75 11.60 8.39
C ASP A 10 25.47 11.45 7.57
N PRO A 11 25.54 10.88 6.35
CA PRO A 11 24.36 10.64 5.54
C PRO A 11 23.41 9.65 6.22
N PHE A 12 22.10 9.92 6.16
CA PHE A 12 21.11 9.01 6.72
C PHE A 12 21.08 7.67 5.99
N VAL A 13 21.40 6.60 6.72
CA VAL A 13 21.31 5.22 6.21
C VAL A 13 20.09 4.52 6.77
N ARG A 14 19.02 4.45 5.95
CA ARG A 14 17.73 3.84 6.34
C ARG A 14 17.86 2.43 6.94
N GLY A 15 18.70 1.58 6.36
CA GLY A 15 18.84 0.19 6.82
C GLY A 15 19.39 0.07 8.24
N VAL A 16 20.38 0.91 8.59
CA VAL A 16 20.95 0.96 9.93
C VAL A 16 19.93 1.52 10.92
N PHE A 17 19.22 2.57 10.52
CA PHE A 17 18.17 3.18 11.33
C PHE A 17 17.01 2.21 11.64
N GLU A 18 16.46 1.54 10.63
CA GLU A 18 15.39 0.55 10.83
C GLU A 18 15.86 -0.64 11.65
N SER A 19 17.11 -1.07 11.49
CA SER A 19 17.70 -2.12 12.32
C SER A 19 17.74 -1.69 13.78
N LEU A 20 18.22 -0.47 14.08
CA LEU A 20 18.26 0.08 15.43
C LEU A 20 16.86 0.17 16.06
N LEU A 21 15.87 0.71 15.34
CA LEU A 21 14.50 0.86 15.84
C LEU A 21 13.89 -0.48 16.21
N LYS A 22 14.09 -1.52 15.39
CA LYS A 22 13.62 -2.87 15.69
C LYS A 22 14.38 -3.49 16.86
N HIS A 23 15.72 -3.34 16.89
CA HIS A 23 16.56 -3.89 17.97
C HIS A 23 16.29 -3.27 19.34
N ARG A 24 15.76 -2.04 19.36
CA ARG A 24 15.34 -1.32 20.56
C ARG A 24 13.83 -1.36 20.76
N LEU A 25 13.11 -2.13 19.95
CA LEU A 25 11.66 -2.32 20.02
C LEU A 25 10.90 -0.98 20.05
N PHE A 26 11.29 -0.02 19.22
CA PHE A 26 10.46 1.16 18.95
C PHE A 26 9.18 0.75 18.23
N TYR A 27 9.31 -0.09 17.20
CA TYR A 27 8.20 -0.77 16.58
C TYR A 27 8.65 -2.14 16.06
N THR A 28 7.70 -3.04 15.87
CA THR A 28 7.89 -4.32 15.19
C THR A 28 6.72 -4.60 14.23
N GLU A 29 6.85 -5.60 13.39
CA GLU A 29 5.74 -6.01 12.53
C GLU A 29 4.69 -6.76 13.34
N ALA A 30 3.43 -6.40 13.12
CA ALA A 30 2.35 -7.04 13.84
C ALA A 30 2.22 -8.51 13.43
N PHE A 31 2.06 -9.37 14.44
CA PHE A 31 1.93 -10.82 14.28
C PHE A 31 3.09 -11.49 13.53
N GLU A 32 4.32 -10.96 13.66
CA GLU A 32 5.51 -11.47 12.95
C GLU A 32 5.67 -12.99 13.06
N ILE A 33 5.42 -13.57 14.24
CA ILE A 33 5.53 -15.01 14.50
C ILE A 33 4.58 -15.88 13.67
N TYR A 34 3.44 -15.33 13.24
CA TYR A 34 2.46 -16.04 12.42
C TYR A 34 2.75 -15.93 10.93
N ARG A 35 3.46 -14.86 10.50
CA ARG A 35 3.81 -14.64 9.10
C ARG A 35 4.76 -15.71 8.55
N THR A 36 5.60 -16.29 9.39
CA THR A 36 6.50 -17.40 9.02
C THR A 36 5.84 -18.77 9.16
N SER A 37 4.61 -18.84 9.67
CA SER A 37 3.89 -20.11 9.80
C SER A 37 3.23 -20.51 8.48
N GLY A 38 3.44 -21.74 8.04
CA GLY A 38 2.78 -22.31 6.85
C GLY A 38 1.26 -22.46 7.00
N SER A 39 0.70 -22.23 8.20
CA SER A 39 -0.73 -22.37 8.49
C SER A 39 -1.55 -21.08 8.31
N LEU A 40 -0.91 -19.92 8.14
CA LEU A 40 -1.63 -18.65 7.99
C LEU A 40 -1.85 -18.34 6.50
N HIS A 41 -3.12 -18.31 6.09
CA HIS A 41 -3.54 -17.79 4.79
C HIS A 41 -3.88 -16.31 4.92
N GLY A 42 -2.86 -15.47 5.07
CA GLY A 42 -3.01 -14.02 5.22
C GLY A 42 -1.67 -13.29 5.16
N ASP A 43 -1.72 -12.00 4.82
CA ASP A 43 -0.56 -11.11 4.81
C ASP A 43 -0.83 -9.94 5.78
N SER A 44 -0.02 -9.82 6.84
CA SER A 44 -0.10 -8.71 7.81
C SER A 44 0.82 -7.54 7.45
N ARG A 45 1.33 -7.50 6.20
CA ARG A 45 2.14 -6.38 5.71
C ARG A 45 1.40 -5.06 5.87
N GLY A 46 2.11 -4.06 6.34
CA GLY A 46 1.57 -2.71 6.61
C GLY A 46 1.05 -2.53 8.04
N LEU A 47 0.98 -3.60 8.85
CA LEU A 47 0.63 -3.52 10.26
C LEU A 47 1.89 -3.56 11.14
N PHE A 48 1.94 -2.67 12.13
CA PHE A 48 3.07 -2.54 13.06
C PHE A 48 2.58 -2.35 14.50
N ASP A 49 3.30 -2.95 15.43
CA ASP A 49 3.07 -2.80 16.87
C ASP A 49 4.18 -1.90 17.46
N TYR A 50 3.81 -0.92 18.27
CA TYR A 50 4.76 -0.06 18.97
C TYR A 50 5.19 -0.70 20.29
N GLY A 51 6.50 -0.73 20.54
CA GLY A 51 7.04 -1.16 21.82
C GLY A 51 7.22 0.00 22.80
N PRO A 52 7.79 -0.25 24.00
CA PRO A 52 7.81 0.74 25.08
C PRO A 52 8.37 2.12 24.69
N PRO A 53 9.56 2.24 24.03
CA PRO A 53 10.05 3.55 23.63
C PRO A 53 9.26 4.16 22.47
N GLY A 54 8.64 3.35 21.61
CA GLY A 54 7.78 3.82 20.53
C GLY A 54 6.46 4.41 21.05
N CYS A 55 5.81 3.74 22.00
CA CYS A 55 4.62 4.24 22.66
C CYS A 55 4.91 5.56 23.38
N ALA A 56 6.00 5.64 24.15
CA ALA A 56 6.39 6.88 24.84
C ALA A 56 6.64 8.02 23.85
N LEU A 57 7.32 7.76 22.73
CA LEU A 57 7.54 8.75 21.68
C LEU A 57 6.22 9.20 21.05
N GLN A 58 5.33 8.26 20.72
CA GLN A 58 4.03 8.57 20.13
C GLN A 58 3.18 9.45 21.05
N SER A 59 3.12 9.12 22.35
CA SER A 59 2.42 9.95 23.36
C SER A 59 3.01 11.36 23.41
N ASN A 60 4.34 11.49 23.45
CA ASN A 60 4.99 12.81 23.47
C ASN A 60 4.67 13.65 22.23
N ILE A 61 4.59 13.02 21.04
CA ILE A 61 4.21 13.71 19.80
C ILE A 61 2.76 14.20 19.88
N ILE A 62 1.84 13.35 20.34
CA ILE A 62 0.42 13.70 20.51
C ILE A 62 0.27 14.85 21.51
N ASP A 63 1.00 14.81 22.63
CA ASP A 63 0.94 15.86 23.66
C ASP A 63 1.47 17.20 23.18
N VAL A 64 2.53 17.21 22.36
CA VAL A 64 3.03 18.43 21.71
C VAL A 64 1.99 18.97 20.73
N TRP A 65 1.40 18.10 19.90
CA TRP A 65 0.38 18.50 18.93
C TRP A 65 -0.87 19.08 19.61
N ARG A 66 -1.36 18.43 20.69
CA ARG A 66 -2.51 18.92 21.46
C ARG A 66 -2.23 20.28 22.09
N ARG A 67 -1.06 20.48 22.67
CA ARG A 67 -0.68 21.80 23.22
C ARG A 67 -0.66 22.86 22.14
N HIS A 68 -0.08 22.55 20.98
CA HIS A 68 0.12 23.53 19.92
C HIS A 68 -1.15 23.87 19.11
N PHE A 69 -2.08 22.93 18.95
CA PHE A 69 -3.29 23.18 18.15
C PHE A 69 -4.54 23.24 19.02
N VAL A 70 -4.78 22.21 19.84
CA VAL A 70 -6.04 22.14 20.60
C VAL A 70 -6.10 23.21 21.68
N LEU A 71 -5.03 23.40 22.45
CA LEU A 71 -5.01 24.36 23.55
C LEU A 71 -4.69 25.79 23.09
N GLU A 72 -3.73 25.98 22.18
CA GLU A 72 -3.37 27.32 21.70
C GLU A 72 -4.47 27.96 20.82
N GLU A 73 -5.26 27.16 20.09
CA GLU A 73 -6.37 27.66 19.25
C GLU A 73 -7.77 27.44 19.87
N ASP A 74 -7.85 27.03 21.14
CA ASP A 74 -9.10 26.75 21.87
C ASP A 74 -10.06 25.81 21.10
N MET A 75 -9.54 24.75 20.48
CA MET A 75 -10.34 23.81 19.71
C MET A 75 -11.19 22.89 20.60
N LEU A 76 -12.38 22.51 20.12
CA LEU A 76 -13.23 21.51 20.77
C LEU A 76 -12.80 20.09 20.35
N GLU A 77 -12.08 19.40 21.22
CA GLU A 77 -11.66 18.01 21.00
C GLU A 77 -12.81 17.02 21.27
N VAL A 78 -13.04 16.09 20.34
CA VAL A 78 -14.06 15.04 20.43
C VAL A 78 -13.45 13.70 20.01
N ASP A 79 -13.74 12.64 20.76
CA ASP A 79 -13.35 11.27 20.43
C ASP A 79 -14.55 10.50 19.85
N CYS A 80 -14.43 10.05 18.60
CA CYS A 80 -15.50 9.44 17.82
C CYS A 80 -15.22 7.95 17.55
N THR A 81 -16.28 7.18 17.31
CA THR A 81 -16.17 5.75 17.00
C THR A 81 -15.48 5.51 15.65
N ILE A 82 -14.62 4.49 15.57
CA ILE A 82 -13.96 4.06 14.32
C ILE A 82 -14.93 3.32 13.38
N LEU A 83 -15.85 2.52 13.96
CA LEU A 83 -16.87 1.80 13.18
C LEU A 83 -17.94 2.77 12.73
N THR A 84 -18.07 2.95 11.41
CA THR A 84 -18.92 3.96 10.81
C THR A 84 -19.92 3.32 9.84
N PRO A 85 -21.22 3.67 9.91
CA PRO A 85 -22.22 3.18 8.96
C PRO A 85 -21.92 3.58 7.52
N GLU A 86 -22.19 2.68 6.56
CA GLU A 86 -21.91 2.88 5.13
C GLU A 86 -22.54 4.16 4.56
N GLU A 87 -23.74 4.53 5.01
CA GLU A 87 -24.46 5.73 4.56
C GLU A 87 -23.68 7.03 4.80
N VAL A 88 -22.87 7.09 5.87
CA VAL A 88 -22.02 8.25 6.17
C VAL A 88 -20.91 8.40 5.13
N PHE A 89 -20.27 7.29 4.74
CA PHE A 89 -19.24 7.29 3.71
C PHE A 89 -19.81 7.49 2.30
N LYS A 90 -21.03 7.01 2.05
CA LYS A 90 -21.72 7.27 0.79
C LYS A 90 -22.06 8.76 0.65
N THR A 91 -22.60 9.35 1.72
CA THR A 91 -22.96 10.78 1.72
C THR A 91 -21.74 11.69 1.59
N SER A 92 -20.61 11.32 2.21
CA SER A 92 -19.35 12.06 2.07
C SER A 92 -18.60 11.76 0.75
N GLY A 93 -19.07 10.83 -0.07
CA GLY A 93 -18.47 10.46 -1.36
C GLY A 93 -17.27 9.50 -1.28
N HIS A 94 -16.88 9.04 -0.09
CA HIS A 94 -15.77 8.10 0.09
C HIS A 94 -16.04 6.73 -0.53
N VAL A 95 -17.31 6.29 -0.58
CA VAL A 95 -17.69 5.03 -1.24
C VAL A 95 -17.32 5.03 -2.72
N ASP A 96 -17.46 6.18 -3.38
CA ASP A 96 -17.32 6.29 -4.83
C ASP A 96 -15.94 6.84 -5.26
N LYS A 97 -15.22 7.53 -4.38
CA LYS A 97 -13.97 8.24 -4.75
C LYS A 97 -12.73 7.80 -3.98
N PHE A 98 -12.87 7.07 -2.88
CA PHE A 98 -11.72 6.63 -2.07
C PHE A 98 -11.18 5.30 -2.60
N GLU A 99 -10.67 5.35 -3.83
CA GLU A 99 -10.20 4.19 -4.58
C GLU A 99 -8.84 4.46 -5.23
N ASP A 100 -8.03 3.40 -5.29
CA ASP A 100 -6.80 3.39 -6.10
C ASP A 100 -7.02 2.50 -7.34
N TRP A 101 -6.31 2.81 -8.41
CA TRP A 101 -6.28 1.98 -9.61
C TRP A 101 -5.34 0.79 -9.42
N MET A 102 -5.87 -0.43 -9.55
CA MET A 102 -5.13 -1.67 -9.33
C MET A 102 -5.03 -2.50 -10.61
N CYS A 103 -3.83 -2.94 -10.93
CA CYS A 103 -3.56 -3.91 -11.98
C CYS A 103 -3.43 -5.32 -11.40
N LYS A 104 -3.92 -6.31 -12.13
CA LYS A 104 -3.77 -7.73 -11.74
C LYS A 104 -2.78 -8.42 -12.66
N ASP A 105 -1.80 -9.13 -12.10
CA ASP A 105 -0.92 -9.99 -12.89
C ASP A 105 -1.71 -11.21 -13.40
N SER A 106 -1.68 -11.41 -14.71
CA SER A 106 -2.35 -12.53 -15.39
C SER A 106 -1.90 -13.91 -14.91
N LYS A 107 -0.65 -14.07 -14.45
CA LYS A 107 -0.12 -15.38 -14.03
C LYS A 107 -0.03 -15.57 -12.53
N SER A 108 0.47 -14.58 -11.80
CA SER A 108 0.59 -14.70 -10.33
C SER A 108 -0.72 -14.42 -9.61
N GLY A 109 -1.67 -13.74 -10.26
CA GLY A 109 -2.91 -13.28 -9.64
C GLY A 109 -2.71 -12.18 -8.60
N GLY A 110 -1.48 -11.70 -8.41
CA GLY A 110 -1.15 -10.61 -7.50
C GLY A 110 -1.73 -9.28 -7.98
N PHE A 111 -2.11 -8.44 -7.02
CA PHE A 111 -2.55 -7.08 -7.27
C PHE A 111 -1.40 -6.10 -7.07
N LEU A 112 -1.29 -5.15 -7.98
CA LEU A 112 -0.26 -4.12 -8.01
C LEU A 112 -0.97 -2.78 -8.18
N ARG A 113 -0.60 -1.79 -7.36
CA ARG A 113 -1.10 -0.42 -7.52
C ARG A 113 -0.52 0.16 -8.82
N ALA A 114 -1.38 0.67 -9.70
CA ALA A 114 -1.03 0.99 -11.09
C ALA A 114 -0.04 2.16 -11.18
N ASP A 115 -0.28 3.22 -10.41
CA ASP A 115 0.62 4.38 -10.27
C ASP A 115 2.03 3.95 -9.81
N HIS A 116 2.13 3.20 -8.72
CA HIS A 116 3.41 2.73 -8.19
C HIS A 116 4.09 1.78 -9.18
N LEU A 117 3.34 0.96 -9.91
CA LEU A 117 3.90 0.07 -10.92
C LEU A 117 4.57 0.88 -12.04
N ILE A 118 3.89 1.90 -12.54
CA ILE A 118 4.42 2.78 -13.59
C ILE A 118 5.63 3.56 -13.06
N GLU A 119 5.51 4.17 -11.87
CA GLU A 119 6.59 4.92 -11.22
C GLU A 119 7.86 4.08 -11.09
N ASN A 120 7.76 2.89 -10.47
CA ASN A 120 8.91 2.02 -10.26
C ASN A 120 9.58 1.57 -11.57
N VAL A 121 8.79 1.31 -12.62
CA VAL A 121 9.33 0.89 -13.92
C VAL A 121 10.01 2.05 -14.65
N LEU A 122 9.42 3.24 -14.63
CA LEU A 122 10.00 4.44 -15.24
C LEU A 122 11.28 4.87 -14.51
N GLU A 123 11.28 4.90 -13.17
CA GLU A 123 12.48 5.18 -12.38
C GLU A 123 13.59 4.17 -12.67
N ALA A 124 13.27 2.87 -12.79
CA ALA A 124 14.25 1.85 -13.12
C ALA A 124 14.83 2.04 -14.53
N ARG A 125 14.02 2.44 -15.51
CA ARG A 125 14.47 2.76 -16.88
C ARG A 125 15.37 3.98 -16.89
N LEU A 126 15.00 5.06 -16.21
CA LEU A 126 15.81 6.28 -16.07
C LEU A 126 17.15 5.99 -15.37
N LYS A 127 17.14 5.13 -14.35
CA LYS A 127 18.37 4.68 -13.68
C LYS A 127 19.26 3.87 -14.61
N GLY A 128 18.68 2.99 -15.43
CA GLY A 128 19.38 2.23 -16.46
C GLY A 128 20.04 3.11 -17.52
N ASP A 129 19.36 4.17 -17.95
CA ASP A 129 19.92 5.15 -18.89
C ASP A 129 21.10 5.92 -18.28
N LYS A 130 20.98 6.41 -17.04
CA LYS A 130 22.09 7.08 -16.34
C LYS A 130 23.31 6.18 -16.23
N ALA A 131 23.11 4.90 -15.91
CA ALA A 131 24.17 3.90 -15.87
C ALA A 131 24.80 3.68 -17.26
N ALA A 132 24.00 3.62 -18.33
CA ALA A 132 24.47 3.46 -19.70
C ALA A 132 25.25 4.69 -20.24
N ARG A 133 24.93 5.89 -19.76
CA ARG A 133 25.60 7.16 -20.12
C ARG A 133 26.89 7.41 -19.32
N GLY A 134 27.25 6.54 -18.37
CA GLY A 134 28.45 6.69 -17.54
C GLY A 134 28.35 7.83 -16.52
N VAL A 135 27.16 8.36 -16.27
CA VAL A 135 26.91 9.31 -15.20
C VAL A 135 26.82 8.50 -13.90
N ALA A 136 27.60 8.89 -12.89
CA ALA A 136 27.56 8.23 -11.58
C ALA A 136 26.11 8.18 -11.08
N VAL A 137 25.60 6.95 -10.91
CA VAL A 137 24.24 6.71 -10.46
C VAL A 137 24.18 7.03 -8.96
N ASP A 138 23.89 8.28 -8.62
CA ASP A 138 23.57 8.63 -7.24
C ASP A 138 22.16 8.10 -6.93
N ASP A 139 22.06 7.28 -5.89
CA ASP A 139 20.88 6.49 -5.49
C ASP A 139 19.79 7.36 -4.80
N THR A 140 19.64 8.63 -5.21
CA THR A 140 19.05 9.69 -4.37
C THR A 140 17.75 10.35 -4.89
N LYS A 141 17.15 9.90 -6.00
CA LYS A 141 15.75 10.27 -6.30
C LYS A 141 14.80 9.33 -5.54
N LYS A 142 14.42 9.71 -4.32
CA LYS A 142 13.21 9.23 -3.63
C LYS A 142 12.15 10.33 -3.75
N GLY A 143 11.13 10.10 -4.57
CA GLY A 143 9.83 10.75 -4.43
C GLY A 143 9.16 10.24 -3.16
N ASP A 144 8.69 11.16 -2.33
CA ASP A 144 8.02 10.87 -1.06
C ASP A 144 6.50 10.89 -1.29
N VAL A 145 5.81 9.74 -1.35
CA VAL A 145 4.41 9.64 -0.89
C VAL A 145 4.14 8.30 -0.17
N LYS A 146 3.94 8.44 1.15
CA LYS A 146 3.09 7.70 2.11
C LYS A 146 3.37 6.21 2.44
N VAL A 147 4.09 6.09 3.57
CA VAL A 147 3.80 5.29 4.77
C VAL A 147 3.20 3.88 4.58
N GLY A 148 3.98 2.87 5.00
CA GLY A 148 3.42 1.61 5.47
C GLY A 148 3.58 0.40 4.56
N ALA A 149 4.67 0.25 3.83
CA ALA A 149 5.04 -1.06 3.28
C ALA A 149 6.52 -1.34 3.47
N LYS A 150 6.82 -2.43 4.19
CA LYS A 150 8.15 -3.00 4.33
C LYS A 150 8.75 -3.16 2.93
N LYS A 151 9.75 -2.33 2.62
CA LYS A 151 10.55 -2.42 1.40
C LYS A 151 11.39 -3.70 1.51
N GLU A 152 10.79 -4.86 1.25
CA GLU A 152 11.54 -5.98 0.68
C GLU A 152 12.18 -5.39 -0.57
N LYS A 153 13.52 -5.27 -0.56
CA LYS A 153 14.32 -5.00 -1.75
C LYS A 153 14.07 -6.14 -2.74
N ARG A 154 12.96 -6.08 -3.47
CA ARG A 154 12.71 -6.91 -4.64
C ARG A 154 13.64 -6.36 -5.71
N LYS A 155 14.81 -7.00 -5.81
CA LYS A 155 15.79 -6.73 -6.85
C LYS A 155 15.05 -6.88 -8.18
N VAL A 156 14.83 -5.78 -8.88
CA VAL A 156 14.58 -5.81 -10.32
C VAL A 156 15.76 -6.56 -10.91
N LYS A 157 15.56 -7.84 -11.24
CA LYS A 157 16.55 -8.61 -11.98
C LYS A 157 16.54 -8.05 -13.40
N ASP A 158 17.74 -7.66 -13.82
CA ASP A 158 18.10 -7.23 -15.17
C ASP A 158 17.57 -5.86 -15.61
N VAL A 159 18.15 -4.80 -15.04
CA VAL A 159 18.19 -3.50 -15.73
C VAL A 159 19.13 -3.65 -16.92
N LYS A 160 18.57 -3.93 -18.11
CA LYS A 160 19.33 -3.79 -19.35
C LYS A 160 19.75 -2.32 -19.46
N ALA A 161 21.05 -2.06 -19.48
CA ALA A 161 21.61 -0.73 -19.75
C ALA A 161 21.29 -0.34 -21.20
N VAL A 162 20.07 0.16 -21.42
CA VAL A 162 19.61 0.69 -22.69
C VAL A 162 19.70 2.20 -22.60
N ARG A 163 20.43 2.81 -23.54
CA ARG A 163 20.51 4.26 -23.65
C ARG A 163 19.19 4.78 -24.23
N LEU A 164 18.45 5.52 -23.42
CA LEU A 164 17.22 6.19 -23.83
C LEU A 164 17.58 7.46 -24.59
N THR A 165 16.72 7.90 -25.51
CA THR A 165 16.84 9.21 -26.15
C THR A 165 16.52 10.32 -25.15
N ASP A 166 17.08 11.52 -25.36
CA ASP A 166 16.79 12.67 -24.48
C ASP A 166 15.29 13.05 -24.48
N SER A 167 14.59 12.75 -25.58
CA SER A 167 13.14 12.91 -25.68
C SER A 167 12.36 11.95 -24.78
N GLU A 168 12.75 10.67 -24.71
CA GLU A 168 12.10 9.66 -23.86
C GLU A 168 12.35 9.92 -22.37
N VAL A 169 13.54 10.43 -22.03
CA VAL A 169 13.87 10.81 -20.65
C VAL A 169 12.96 11.94 -20.18
N ASN A 170 12.80 12.99 -21.00
CA ASN A 170 11.94 14.11 -20.65
C ASN A 170 10.47 13.69 -20.56
N GLU A 171 10.00 12.82 -21.46
CA GLU A 171 8.65 12.26 -21.41
C GLU A 171 8.41 11.47 -20.10
N TYR A 172 9.35 10.62 -19.70
CA TYR A 172 9.22 9.85 -18.46
C TYR A 172 9.22 10.74 -17.22
N GLU A 173 10.05 11.78 -17.19
CA GLU A 173 10.04 12.75 -16.09
C GLU A 173 8.73 13.54 -16.02
N GLU A 174 8.14 13.91 -17.17
CA GLU A 174 6.82 14.55 -17.23
C GLU A 174 5.68 13.64 -16.77
N ILE A 175 5.71 12.36 -17.17
CA ILE A 175 4.72 11.36 -16.73
C ILE A 175 4.80 11.16 -15.22
N LEU A 176 6.02 11.02 -14.68
CA LEU A 176 6.24 10.89 -13.24
C LEU A 176 5.73 12.11 -12.46
N ALA A 177 5.90 13.32 -13.01
CA ALA A 177 5.42 14.55 -12.36
C ALA A 177 3.89 14.67 -12.32
N LYS A 178 3.18 14.00 -13.25
CA LYS A 178 1.72 14.07 -13.39
C LYS A 178 1.02 12.79 -12.97
N ILE A 179 1.73 11.81 -12.43
CA ILE A 179 1.22 10.45 -12.24
C ILE A 179 -0.05 10.40 -11.38
N ASP A 180 -0.12 11.25 -10.35
CA ASP A 180 -1.25 11.35 -9.41
C ASP A 180 -2.53 11.92 -10.05
N ASN A 181 -2.43 12.55 -11.23
CA ASN A 181 -3.55 13.19 -11.90
C ASN A 181 -4.19 12.33 -13.00
N TYR A 182 -3.62 11.16 -13.30
CA TYR A 182 -4.13 10.29 -14.36
C TYR A 182 -5.31 9.44 -13.89
N ASP A 183 -6.28 9.29 -14.79
CA ASP A 183 -7.41 8.39 -14.60
C ASP A 183 -7.06 6.93 -14.96
N GLY A 184 -7.90 5.98 -14.55
CA GLY A 184 -7.67 4.55 -14.76
C GLY A 184 -7.51 4.14 -16.23
N THR A 185 -8.20 4.82 -17.14
CA THR A 185 -8.06 4.60 -18.59
C THR A 185 -6.71 5.08 -19.10
N GLU A 186 -6.28 6.27 -18.70
CA GLU A 186 -5.00 6.85 -19.12
C GLU A 186 -3.82 6.05 -18.55
N LEU A 187 -3.91 5.61 -17.30
CA LEU A 187 -2.96 4.67 -16.69
C LEU A 187 -2.90 3.36 -17.48
N GLY A 188 -4.05 2.85 -17.94
CA GLY A 188 -4.12 1.66 -18.79
C GLY A 188 -3.42 1.85 -20.14
N GLU A 189 -3.67 2.98 -20.80
CA GLU A 189 -3.01 3.34 -22.06
C GLU A 189 -1.50 3.49 -21.88
N LEU A 190 -1.04 4.11 -20.78
CA LEU A 190 0.38 4.21 -20.45
C LEU A 190 1.01 2.83 -20.24
N ILE A 191 0.33 1.92 -19.55
CA ILE A 191 0.81 0.55 -19.32
C ILE A 191 0.98 -0.21 -20.64
N GLU A 192 0.03 -0.08 -21.56
CA GLU A 192 0.10 -0.72 -22.87
C GLU A 192 1.17 -0.08 -23.77
N ARG A 193 1.17 1.25 -23.87
CA ARG A 193 2.09 2.03 -24.72
C ARG A 193 3.54 1.83 -24.33
N LEU A 194 3.82 1.75 -23.03
CA LEU A 194 5.18 1.60 -22.49
C LEU A 194 5.56 0.13 -22.24
N ASP A 195 4.71 -0.84 -22.59
CA ASP A 195 4.84 -2.28 -22.28
C ASP A 195 5.28 -2.54 -20.83
N ILE A 196 4.53 -1.98 -19.88
CA ILE A 196 4.80 -2.10 -18.45
C ILE A 196 4.34 -3.47 -17.97
N ARG A 197 5.26 -4.20 -17.33
CA ARG A 197 5.07 -5.59 -16.91
C ARG A 197 5.40 -5.77 -15.45
N ASN A 198 4.90 -6.85 -14.85
CA ASN A 198 5.22 -7.18 -13.48
C ASN A 198 6.73 -7.42 -13.32
N PRO A 199 7.46 -6.66 -12.47
CA PRO A 199 8.89 -6.82 -12.25
C PRO A 199 9.31 -8.21 -11.73
N ASP A 200 8.43 -8.92 -11.03
CA ASP A 200 8.77 -10.19 -10.38
C ASP A 200 8.71 -11.40 -11.35
N GLY A 201 8.00 -11.27 -12.47
CA GLY A 201 7.78 -12.38 -13.40
C GLY A 201 7.77 -12.01 -14.89
N ASN A 202 8.02 -10.74 -15.21
CA ASN A 202 7.92 -10.16 -16.55
C ASN A 202 6.60 -10.49 -17.27
N ASN A 203 5.52 -10.63 -16.49
CA ASN A 203 4.20 -10.99 -16.99
C ASN A 203 3.41 -9.74 -17.35
N LYS A 204 2.51 -9.87 -18.34
CA LYS A 204 1.56 -8.82 -18.67
C LYS A 204 0.56 -8.63 -17.53
N VAL A 205 0.30 -7.37 -17.22
CA VAL A 205 -0.73 -6.99 -16.26
C VAL A 205 -2.04 -6.73 -17.00
N LEU A 206 -3.15 -6.99 -16.32
CA LEU A 206 -4.49 -6.63 -16.78
C LEU A 206 -4.71 -5.12 -16.60
N PRO A 207 -5.64 -4.52 -17.38
CA PRO A 207 -5.94 -3.10 -17.28
C PRO A 207 -6.32 -2.69 -15.84
N PRO A 208 -6.00 -1.45 -15.43
CA PRO A 208 -6.32 -0.97 -14.10
C PRO A 208 -7.82 -1.01 -13.83
N VAL A 209 -8.20 -1.52 -12.66
CA VAL A 209 -9.57 -1.50 -12.16
C VAL A 209 -9.63 -0.72 -10.85
N PRO A 210 -10.73 0.00 -10.57
CA PRO A 210 -10.83 0.76 -9.33
C PRO A 210 -10.98 -0.20 -8.14
N PHE A 211 -10.24 0.08 -7.07
CA PHE A 211 -10.27 -0.68 -5.83
C PHE A 211 -10.47 0.25 -4.64
N ASN A 212 -11.64 0.13 -3.99
CA ASN A 212 -11.96 0.92 -2.81
C ASN A 212 -11.09 0.49 -1.62
N LEU A 213 -10.47 1.48 -0.97
CA LEU A 213 -9.50 1.26 0.10
C LEU A 213 -10.13 1.09 1.49
N MET A 214 -11.46 1.25 1.63
CA MET A 214 -12.14 1.12 2.91
C MET A 214 -12.27 -0.34 3.34
N PHE A 215 -11.94 -0.60 4.61
CA PHE A 215 -12.21 -1.89 5.23
C PHE A 215 -13.71 -2.08 5.46
N LYS A 216 -14.30 -3.04 4.75
CA LYS A 216 -15.69 -3.41 4.93
C LYS A 216 -15.84 -4.37 6.10
N THR A 217 -16.77 -4.08 6.99
CA THR A 217 -17.18 -4.98 8.07
C THR A 217 -18.70 -5.00 8.19
N THR A 218 -19.22 -6.00 8.88
CA THR A 218 -20.66 -6.19 9.09
C THR A 218 -20.98 -6.04 10.57
N LEU A 219 -21.93 -5.16 10.89
CA LEU A 219 -22.43 -5.01 12.25
C LEU A 219 -23.59 -5.98 12.52
N GLY A 220 -23.45 -6.77 13.58
CA GLY A 220 -24.49 -7.65 14.09
C GLY A 220 -24.66 -9.00 13.34
N PRO A 221 -25.50 -9.91 13.89
CA PRO A 221 -25.58 -11.30 13.44
C PRO A 221 -26.41 -11.54 12.17
N LYS A 222 -27.20 -10.54 11.73
CA LYS A 222 -28.23 -10.71 10.69
C LYS A 222 -27.69 -11.19 9.34
N GLN A 223 -26.48 -10.76 8.95
CA GLN A 223 -25.90 -11.15 7.65
C GLN A 223 -25.31 -12.57 7.66
N ARG A 224 -24.84 -13.07 8.82
CA ARG A 224 -24.42 -14.46 8.96
C ARG A 224 -25.62 -15.40 8.84
N LEU A 225 -26.74 -15.03 9.45
CA LEU A 225 -28.00 -15.76 9.37
C LEU A 225 -28.60 -15.75 7.96
N SER A 226 -28.48 -14.64 7.22
CA SER A 226 -28.95 -14.58 5.82
C SER A 226 -28.06 -15.39 4.85
N ARG A 227 -26.75 -15.52 5.12
CA ARG A 227 -25.88 -16.45 4.40
C ARG A 227 -26.21 -17.92 4.72
N LEU A 228 -26.48 -18.24 6.00
CA LEU A 228 -26.89 -19.57 6.46
C LEU A 228 -28.28 -19.99 5.94
N SER A 229 -29.23 -19.05 5.81
CA SER A 229 -30.55 -19.34 5.24
C SER A 229 -30.48 -19.58 3.73
N LYS A 230 -29.62 -18.86 3.01
CA LYS A 230 -29.38 -19.10 1.56
C LYS A 230 -28.75 -20.47 1.29
N THR A 231 -27.89 -20.99 2.18
CA THR A 231 -27.33 -22.35 2.07
C THR A 231 -28.33 -23.47 2.41
N ARG A 232 -29.43 -23.16 3.14
CA ARG A 232 -30.45 -24.15 3.51
C ARG A 232 -31.48 -24.45 2.41
N ASN A 233 -31.58 -23.61 1.37
CA ASN A 233 -32.52 -23.82 0.26
C ASN A 233 -32.02 -24.81 -0.83
N GLY A 234 -30.86 -25.45 -0.62
CA GLY A 234 -30.24 -26.37 -1.59
C GLY A 234 -30.01 -27.81 -1.12
N SER A 235 -30.61 -28.26 -0.01
CA SER A 235 -30.43 -29.65 0.46
C SER A 235 -31.73 -30.32 0.93
N ARG A 236 -31.87 -31.55 0.44
CA ARG A 236 -32.95 -32.55 0.47
C ARG A 236 -34.01 -32.47 1.59
N PRO A 237 -35.27 -32.89 1.31
CA PRO A 237 -36.33 -32.91 2.32
C PRO A 237 -35.95 -33.80 3.52
N ILE A 238 -36.19 -33.25 4.71
CA ILE A 238 -36.06 -33.94 6.00
C ILE A 238 -37.03 -35.13 5.98
N PRO A 239 -36.62 -36.37 6.31
CA PRO A 239 -37.54 -37.49 6.44
C PRO A 239 -38.55 -37.17 7.54
N LYS A 240 -39.84 -37.25 7.23
CA LYS A 240 -40.89 -37.19 8.25
C LYS A 240 -40.63 -38.33 9.24
N LEU A 241 -40.41 -37.98 10.51
CA LEU A 241 -40.47 -38.93 11.61
C LEU A 241 -41.85 -39.60 11.56
N GLN A 242 -41.82 -40.90 11.31
CA GLN A 242 -42.99 -41.77 11.34
C GLN A 242 -43.36 -41.92 12.82
N GLU A 243 -44.48 -41.33 13.22
CA GLU A 243 -45.07 -41.62 14.54
C GLU A 243 -45.45 -43.11 14.55
N ALA A 244 -44.77 -43.87 15.41
CA ALA A 244 -45.12 -45.25 15.71
C ALA A 244 -46.32 -45.26 16.70
N PRO A 245 -47.17 -46.30 16.63
CA PRO A 245 -48.53 -46.32 17.21
C PRO A 245 -48.58 -46.30 18.74
#